data_AF-A0A7U3ZT36-F1
#
_entry.id   AF-A0A7U3ZT36-F1
#
_cell.length_a   1.000
_cell.length_b   1.000
_cell.length_c   1.000
_cell.angle_alpha   90.00
_cell.angle_beta   90.00
_cell.angle_gamma   90.00
#
_symmetry.space_group_name_H-M   'P 1'
#
loop_
_entity.id
_entity.type
_entity.pdbx_description
1 polymer ?
#
loop_
_entity_poly.entity_id
_entity_poly.type
_entity_poly.pdbx_seq_one_letter_code
_entity_poly.pdbx_strand_id
1 'polypeptide(L)'
;MKLTTWTFYKADHFQSLSKDEVLTRTIPVLILRPDATQEKTLLCLALTQKIVNSIIIDLQNKVFSSDELLEIFKDNIGFTSTENLTEIDAKGINLSTSIHPENIKNLVQTYNLFLNKQPITFDTKDYQTMDLIKQQTEIFIDVDLENMQLSALLQTLNIGMQNYRERLEQLSKLKEDELLENKEQLFNLQANLISFFDQAVRKMDQFISQLSEQNAELIKQLESEQKA
;
A
#
# COMPACT_ATOMS: atom_id res chain seq x y z
N MET A 1 3.98 -13.57 19.08
CA MET A 1 5.19 -13.62 18.22
C MET A 1 5.46 -12.21 17.76
N LYS A 2 6.71 -11.79 17.66
CA LYS A 2 7.02 -10.48 17.08
C LYS A 2 7.28 -10.61 15.59
N LEU A 3 6.65 -9.75 14.80
CA LEU A 3 6.83 -9.67 13.36
C LEU A 3 7.34 -8.27 13.01
N THR A 4 8.10 -8.17 11.93
CA THR A 4 8.59 -6.90 11.41
C THR A 4 7.99 -6.68 10.01
N THR A 5 7.50 -5.48 9.71
CA THR A 5 7.09 -5.12 8.35
C THR A 5 8.28 -5.13 7.39
N TRP A 6 8.01 -5.14 6.08
CA TRP A 6 9.00 -5.22 5.01
C TRP A 6 9.98 -6.40 5.13
N THR A 7 9.56 -7.45 5.84
CA THR A 7 10.36 -8.63 6.15
C THR A 7 9.67 -9.89 5.66
N PHE A 8 10.45 -10.84 5.15
CA PHE A 8 9.92 -12.09 4.64
C PHE A 8 9.71 -13.14 5.73
N TYR A 9 8.57 -13.82 5.67
CA TYR A 9 8.23 -14.97 6.52
C TYR A 9 7.63 -16.08 5.65
N LYS A 10 7.69 -17.32 6.11
CA LYS A 10 6.94 -18.43 5.51
C LYS A 10 5.53 -18.43 6.07
N ALA A 11 4.55 -18.38 5.17
CA ALA A 11 3.14 -18.56 5.48
C ALA A 11 2.64 -19.86 4.85
N ASP A 12 1.76 -20.58 5.55
CA ASP A 12 1.15 -21.80 5.02
C ASP A 12 -0.10 -21.53 4.16
N HIS A 13 -0.66 -20.32 4.30
CA HIS A 13 -1.87 -19.89 3.63
C HIS A 13 -1.67 -18.48 3.08
N PHE A 14 -2.08 -18.26 1.84
CA PHE A 14 -2.11 -16.94 1.23
C PHE A 14 -3.35 -16.80 0.35
N GLN A 15 -4.09 -15.72 0.52
CA GLN A 15 -5.24 -15.38 -0.31
C GLN A 15 -4.94 -14.11 -1.10
N SER A 16 -4.92 -14.19 -2.43
CA SER A 16 -4.69 -13.01 -3.27
C SER A 16 -5.89 -12.08 -3.25
N LEU A 17 -5.66 -10.77 -3.39
CA LEU A 17 -6.73 -9.80 -3.63
C LEU A 17 -7.31 -9.91 -5.05
N SER A 18 -6.54 -10.43 -6.01
CA SER A 18 -6.94 -10.51 -7.42
C SER A 18 -7.61 -11.83 -7.80
N LYS A 19 -7.52 -12.85 -6.93
CA LYS A 19 -8.03 -14.20 -7.18
C LYS A 19 -8.74 -14.71 -5.93
N ASP A 20 -9.91 -15.30 -6.12
CA ASP A 20 -10.67 -15.95 -5.03
C ASP A 20 -10.01 -17.26 -4.53
N GLU A 21 -8.89 -17.67 -5.12
CA GLU A 21 -8.19 -18.90 -4.77
C GLU A 21 -7.25 -18.70 -3.56
N VAL A 22 -7.43 -19.53 -2.54
CA VAL A 22 -6.52 -19.62 -1.39
C VAL A 22 -5.39 -20.59 -1.74
N LEU A 23 -4.16 -20.10 -1.76
CA LEU A 23 -2.97 -20.93 -1.88
C LEU A 23 -2.65 -21.56 -0.54
N THR A 24 -2.92 -22.87 -0.41
CA THR A 24 -2.60 -23.68 0.78
C THR A 24 -1.26 -24.40 0.58
N ARG A 25 -0.17 -23.65 0.56
CA ARG A 25 1.20 -24.17 0.46
C ARG A 25 2.14 -23.21 1.17
N THR A 26 3.24 -23.73 1.72
CA THR A 26 4.28 -22.89 2.32
C THR A 26 4.86 -21.95 1.27
N ILE A 27 4.60 -20.65 1.42
CA ILE A 27 4.99 -19.59 0.51
C ILE A 27 5.66 -18.44 1.28
N PRO A 28 6.78 -17.90 0.77
CA PRO A 28 7.36 -16.70 1.35
C PRO A 28 6.50 -15.47 1.06
N VAL A 29 6.18 -14.74 2.14
CA VAL A 29 5.37 -13.52 2.10
C VAL A 29 6.13 -12.36 2.75
N LEU A 30 6.14 -11.22 2.10
CA LEU A 30 6.64 -9.95 2.61
C LEU A 30 5.51 -9.28 3.40
N ILE A 31 5.67 -9.14 4.72
CA ILE A 31 4.64 -8.52 5.56
C ILE A 31 4.62 -7.01 5.34
N LEU A 32 3.44 -6.45 5.03
CA LEU A 32 3.25 -5.01 4.84
C LEU A 32 2.72 -4.36 6.12
N ARG A 33 1.61 -4.88 6.66
CA ARG A 33 0.99 -4.42 7.92
C ARG A 33 -0.06 -5.42 8.43
N PRO A 34 -0.47 -5.33 9.70
CA PRO A 34 -1.71 -5.94 10.18
C PRO A 34 -2.95 -5.35 9.48
N ASP A 35 -3.98 -6.18 9.32
CA ASP A 35 -5.29 -5.71 8.87
C ASP A 35 -6.02 -5.01 10.03
N ALA A 36 -6.54 -3.81 9.78
CA ALA A 36 -7.25 -3.01 10.77
C ALA A 36 -8.72 -3.42 10.96
N THR A 37 -9.23 -4.28 10.08
CA THR A 37 -10.64 -4.67 9.98
C THR A 37 -10.88 -6.16 10.16
N GLN A 38 -9.82 -6.97 10.14
CA GLN A 38 -9.89 -8.41 10.30
C GLN A 38 -8.91 -8.91 11.36
N GLU A 39 -9.43 -9.69 12.29
CA GLU A 39 -8.63 -10.33 13.34
C GLU A 39 -7.63 -11.31 12.74
N LYS A 40 -6.42 -11.36 13.31
CA LYS A 40 -5.38 -12.33 12.95
C LYS A 40 -5.01 -12.33 11.47
N THR A 41 -5.19 -11.21 10.78
CA THR A 41 -4.92 -11.07 9.35
C THR A 41 -3.81 -10.05 9.12
N LEU A 42 -2.93 -10.34 8.16
CA LEU A 42 -1.87 -9.44 7.69
C LEU A 42 -2.00 -9.21 6.20
N LEU A 43 -1.82 -7.96 5.77
CA LEU A 43 -1.59 -7.61 4.39
C LEU A 43 -0.14 -7.93 4.02
N CYS A 44 0.07 -8.61 2.89
CA CYS A 44 1.39 -9.06 2.46
C CYS A 44 1.53 -9.13 0.93
N LEU A 45 2.79 -9.22 0.46
CA LEU A 45 3.13 -9.57 -0.93
C LEU A 45 3.74 -10.97 -0.97
N ALA A 46 3.19 -11.87 -1.79
CA ALA A 46 3.70 -13.23 -1.93
C ALA A 46 4.76 -13.36 -3.03
N LEU A 47 5.76 -14.21 -2.80
CA LEU A 47 6.72 -14.64 -3.82
C LEU A 47 6.32 -16.01 -4.37
N THR A 48 5.80 -16.04 -5.60
CA THR A 48 5.34 -17.27 -6.26
C THR A 48 6.36 -17.89 -7.22
N GLN A 49 7.54 -17.25 -7.38
CA GLN A 49 8.58 -17.63 -8.33
C GLN A 49 9.37 -18.87 -7.88
N LYS A 50 10.05 -19.57 -8.81
CA LYS A 50 10.76 -20.82 -8.48
C LYS A 50 12.03 -20.65 -7.64
N ILE A 51 12.71 -19.49 -7.70
CA ILE A 51 14.04 -19.28 -7.10
C ILE A 51 13.95 -18.36 -5.87
N VAL A 52 13.01 -18.65 -4.97
CA VAL A 52 12.56 -17.70 -3.93
C VAL A 52 13.69 -17.18 -3.03
N ASN A 53 14.56 -18.06 -2.53
CA ASN A 53 15.62 -17.63 -1.60
C ASN A 53 16.62 -16.66 -2.25
N SER A 54 16.94 -16.83 -3.54
CA SER A 54 17.84 -15.90 -4.24
C SER A 54 17.20 -14.52 -4.36
N ILE A 55 15.92 -14.48 -4.71
CA ILE A 55 15.16 -13.22 -4.85
C ILE A 55 15.09 -12.50 -3.51
N ILE A 56 14.84 -13.21 -2.40
CA ILE A 56 14.84 -12.61 -1.06
C ILE A 56 16.21 -12.00 -0.73
N ILE A 57 17.29 -12.75 -0.96
CA ILE A 57 18.66 -12.27 -0.73
C ILE A 57 18.95 -11.05 -1.60
N ASP A 58 18.56 -11.08 -2.88
CA ASP A 58 18.77 -9.96 -3.77
C ASP A 58 17.96 -8.73 -3.30
N LEU A 59 16.69 -8.87 -2.93
CA LEU A 59 15.85 -7.79 -2.40
C LEU A 59 16.39 -7.17 -1.10
N GLN A 60 17.17 -7.92 -0.33
CA GLN A 60 17.84 -7.44 0.89
C GLN A 60 19.14 -6.69 0.60
N ASN A 61 19.84 -7.03 -0.48
CA ASN A 61 21.21 -6.56 -0.74
C ASN A 61 21.37 -5.65 -1.96
N LYS A 62 20.37 -5.59 -2.85
CA LYS A 62 20.41 -4.83 -4.11
C LYS A 62 19.22 -3.91 -4.22
N VAL A 63 19.41 -2.81 -4.96
CA VAL A 63 18.33 -1.90 -5.34
C VAL A 63 17.74 -2.38 -6.66
N PHE A 64 16.41 -2.47 -6.71
CA PHE A 64 15.64 -2.81 -7.90
C PHE A 64 14.87 -1.60 -8.40
N SER A 65 14.69 -1.53 -9.71
CA SER A 65 13.79 -0.59 -10.36
C SER A 65 12.32 -0.93 -10.10
N SER A 66 11.43 0.05 -10.32
CA SER A 66 9.98 -0.16 -10.22
C SER A 66 9.47 -1.29 -11.12
N ASP A 67 9.99 -1.40 -12.34
CA ASP A 67 9.55 -2.42 -13.30
C ASP A 67 9.96 -3.82 -12.84
N GLU A 68 11.17 -4.00 -12.33
CA GLU A 68 11.61 -5.29 -11.78
C GLU A 68 10.79 -5.68 -10.55
N LEU A 69 10.48 -4.72 -9.66
CA LEU A 69 9.63 -4.98 -8.49
C LEU A 69 8.19 -5.34 -8.90
N LEU A 70 7.66 -4.73 -9.97
CA LEU A 70 6.39 -5.15 -10.55
C LEU A 70 6.48 -6.57 -11.07
N GLU A 71 7.51 -6.95 -11.82
CA GLU A 71 7.66 -8.32 -12.31
C GLU A 71 7.79 -9.36 -11.18
N ILE A 72 8.43 -8.98 -10.06
CA ILE A 72 8.57 -9.85 -8.89
C ILE A 72 7.22 -10.08 -8.19
N PHE A 73 6.47 -9.01 -7.95
CA PHE A 73 5.28 -9.04 -7.08
C PHE A 73 3.93 -8.95 -7.81
N LYS A 74 3.92 -8.90 -9.14
CA LYS A 74 2.71 -8.68 -9.94
C LYS A 74 1.55 -9.56 -9.48
N ASP A 75 0.42 -8.92 -9.17
CA ASP A 75 -0.84 -9.55 -8.77
C ASP A 75 -0.74 -10.45 -7.50
N ASN A 76 0.36 -10.35 -6.75
CA ASN A 76 0.63 -11.16 -5.56
C ASN A 76 0.43 -10.38 -4.25
N ILE A 77 -0.36 -9.31 -4.26
CA ILE A 77 -0.83 -8.66 -3.02
C ILE A 77 -2.04 -9.42 -2.46
N GLY A 78 -2.05 -9.62 -1.14
CA GLY A 78 -3.06 -10.45 -0.51
C GLY A 78 -2.92 -10.55 0.99
N PHE A 79 -3.60 -11.52 1.56
CA PHE A 79 -3.73 -11.72 2.99
C PHE A 79 -3.14 -13.06 3.44
N THR A 80 -2.53 -13.06 4.62
CA THR A 80 -2.14 -14.25 5.37
C THR A 80 -2.63 -14.12 6.80
N SER A 81 -2.71 -15.23 7.52
CA SER A 81 -2.93 -15.20 8.97
C SER A 81 -1.66 -14.78 9.71
N THR A 82 -1.82 -14.15 10.89
CA THR A 82 -0.76 -13.99 11.90
C THR A 82 -0.36 -15.32 12.53
N GLU A 83 -1.20 -16.35 12.42
CA GLU A 83 -0.94 -17.69 12.91
C GLU A 83 -0.07 -18.47 11.91
N ASN A 84 0.82 -19.32 12.43
CA ASN A 84 1.67 -20.22 11.63
C ASN A 84 2.68 -19.54 10.71
N LEU A 85 3.05 -18.29 10.99
CA LEU A 85 4.19 -17.65 10.35
C LEU A 85 5.49 -18.15 10.97
N THR A 86 6.45 -18.50 10.11
CA THR A 86 7.78 -18.96 10.54
C THR A 86 8.88 -18.17 9.86
N GLU A 87 10.00 -18.01 10.55
CA GLU A 87 11.18 -17.37 9.96
C GLU A 87 11.74 -18.21 8.81
N ILE A 88 12.34 -17.52 7.85
CA ILE A 88 12.95 -18.14 6.67
C ILE A 88 14.42 -18.39 6.97
N ASP A 89 14.77 -19.62 7.32
CA ASP A 89 16.16 -20.07 7.30
C ASP A 89 16.52 -20.67 5.94
N ALA A 90 17.67 -20.27 5.40
CA ALA A 90 18.32 -20.92 4.28
C ALA A 90 19.77 -21.28 4.63
N LYS A 91 20.01 -22.55 4.96
CA LYS A 91 21.35 -23.10 5.26
C LYS A 91 22.07 -22.37 6.41
N GLY A 92 21.33 -21.99 7.45
CA GLY A 92 21.85 -21.29 8.63
C GLY A 92 21.95 -19.77 8.49
N ILE A 93 21.44 -19.21 7.40
CA ILE A 93 21.27 -17.77 7.23
C ILE A 93 19.79 -17.44 7.45
N ASN A 94 19.52 -16.59 8.45
CA ASN A 94 18.18 -16.05 8.68
C ASN A 94 17.87 -15.00 7.61
N LEU A 95 16.93 -15.32 6.72
CA LEU A 95 16.43 -14.45 5.68
C LEU A 95 15.19 -13.66 6.12
N SER A 96 14.71 -13.82 7.37
CA SER A 96 13.67 -12.96 7.95
C SER A 96 14.24 -11.64 8.44
N THR A 97 14.90 -10.93 7.53
CA THR A 97 15.36 -9.54 7.69
C THR A 97 14.67 -8.64 6.68
N SER A 98 14.57 -7.36 7.00
CA SER A 98 13.90 -6.39 6.16
C SER A 98 14.61 -6.23 4.81
N ILE A 99 13.83 -6.01 3.75
CA ILE A 99 14.37 -5.72 2.42
C ILE A 99 15.08 -4.36 2.39
N HIS A 100 15.88 -4.11 1.36
CA HIS A 100 16.65 -2.89 1.22
C HIS A 100 15.74 -1.64 1.25
N PRO A 101 16.08 -0.56 1.98
CA PRO A 101 15.22 0.62 2.16
C PRO A 101 14.75 1.27 0.85
N GLU A 102 15.62 1.36 -0.16
CA GLU A 102 15.22 1.89 -1.48
C GLU A 102 14.19 0.99 -2.18
N ASN A 103 14.21 -0.33 -1.97
CA ASN A 103 13.17 -1.22 -2.50
C ASN A 103 11.83 -0.99 -1.81
N ILE A 104 11.83 -0.70 -0.50
CA ILE A 104 10.61 -0.33 0.25
C ILE A 104 10.01 0.94 -0.36
N LYS A 105 10.84 1.97 -0.54
CA LYS A 105 10.42 3.23 -1.15
C LYS A 105 9.86 3.02 -2.56
N ASN A 106 10.55 2.25 -3.38
CA ASN A 106 10.11 1.95 -4.74
C ASN A 106 8.80 1.14 -4.75
N LEU A 107 8.62 0.16 -3.86
CA LEU A 107 7.36 -0.60 -3.74
C LEU A 107 6.20 0.31 -3.31
N VAL A 108 6.41 1.15 -2.30
CA VAL A 108 5.42 2.13 -1.83
C VAL A 108 4.96 3.05 -2.96
N GLN A 109 5.91 3.56 -3.76
CA GLN A 109 5.60 4.42 -4.90
C GLN A 109 4.92 3.67 -6.05
N THR A 110 5.42 2.49 -6.39
CA THR A 110 4.98 1.73 -7.56
C THR A 110 3.57 1.17 -7.38
N TYR A 111 3.24 0.70 -6.18
CA TYR A 111 1.92 0.20 -5.83
C TYR A 111 1.00 1.27 -5.20
N ASN A 112 1.47 2.53 -5.10
CA ASN A 112 0.77 3.64 -4.45
C ASN A 112 0.23 3.27 -3.05
N LEU A 113 1.06 2.60 -2.25
CA LEU A 113 0.67 2.10 -0.93
C LEU A 113 0.84 3.21 0.12
N PHE A 114 -0.17 3.42 0.96
CA PHE A 114 -0.05 4.31 2.13
C PHE A 114 0.55 3.54 3.30
N LEU A 115 1.84 3.26 3.24
CA LEU A 115 2.55 2.47 4.23
C LEU A 115 3.80 3.19 4.72
N ASN A 116 4.06 3.05 6.02
CA ASN A 116 5.29 3.52 6.63
C ASN A 116 6.48 2.81 5.99
N LYS A 117 7.43 3.61 5.48
CA LYS A 117 8.62 3.12 4.77
C LYS A 117 9.66 2.53 5.72
N GLN A 118 9.59 2.84 7.01
CA GLN A 118 10.50 2.27 8.00
C GLN A 118 9.95 0.91 8.48
N PRO A 119 10.80 -0.12 8.65
CA PRO A 119 10.41 -1.38 9.26
C PRO A 119 9.89 -1.17 10.70
N ILE A 120 8.73 -1.74 11.00
CA ILE A 120 8.07 -1.65 12.31
C ILE A 120 7.95 -3.06 12.87
N THR A 121 8.47 -3.27 14.08
CA THR A 121 8.25 -4.52 14.83
C THR A 121 7.01 -4.40 15.71
N PHE A 122 6.10 -5.38 15.61
CA PHE A 122 4.85 -5.44 16.39
C PHE A 122 4.62 -6.84 16.95
N ASP A 123 3.83 -6.98 18.03
CA ASP A 123 3.40 -8.29 18.53
C ASP A 123 2.09 -8.71 17.87
N THR A 124 2.09 -9.90 17.27
CA THR A 124 0.88 -10.54 16.74
C THR A 124 -0.27 -10.62 17.74
N LYS A 125 0.02 -10.66 19.05
CA LYS A 125 -1.00 -10.70 20.11
C LYS A 125 -1.89 -9.46 20.12
N ASP A 126 -1.34 -8.32 19.74
CA ASP A 126 -2.05 -7.04 19.72
C ASP A 126 -3.12 -6.98 18.60
N TYR A 127 -3.10 -7.95 17.67
CA TYR A 127 -4.00 -8.03 16.52
C TYR A 127 -4.83 -9.32 16.51
N GLN A 128 -4.98 -9.98 17.67
CA GLN A 128 -5.74 -11.23 17.79
C GLN A 128 -7.25 -11.06 17.86
N THR A 129 -7.74 -9.89 18.29
CA THR A 129 -9.16 -9.57 18.45
C THR A 129 -9.43 -8.14 18.03
N MET A 130 -10.66 -7.83 17.61
CA MET A 130 -11.03 -6.46 17.23
C MET A 130 -10.84 -5.43 18.34
N ASP A 131 -11.08 -5.81 19.61
CA ASP A 131 -10.88 -4.91 20.75
C ASP A 131 -9.41 -4.52 20.92
N LEU A 132 -8.49 -5.46 20.72
CA LEU A 132 -7.05 -5.18 20.80
C LEU A 132 -6.58 -4.34 19.62
N ILE A 133 -7.11 -4.60 18.41
CA ILE A 133 -6.82 -3.81 17.21
C ILE A 133 -7.23 -2.34 17.42
N LYS A 134 -8.42 -2.09 17.95
CA LYS A 134 -8.95 -0.74 18.22
C LYS A 134 -8.12 0.04 19.26
N GLN A 135 -7.36 -0.65 20.11
CA GLN A 135 -6.48 -0.02 21.11
C GLN A 135 -5.12 0.38 20.54
N GLN A 136 -4.78 -0.07 19.32
CA GLN A 136 -3.50 0.24 18.70
C GLN A 136 -3.54 1.62 18.03
N THR A 137 -2.47 2.39 18.22
CA THR A 137 -2.23 3.58 17.40
C THR A 137 -1.86 3.13 15.99
N GLU A 138 -2.46 3.75 14.98
CA GLU A 138 -2.12 3.49 13.58
C GLU A 138 -0.73 4.04 13.26
N ILE A 139 0.28 3.16 13.27
CA ILE A 139 1.69 3.48 12.99
C ILE A 139 2.17 2.92 11.65
N PHE A 140 1.38 2.07 10.99
CA PHE A 140 1.77 1.37 9.76
C PHE A 140 1.40 2.16 8.51
N ILE A 141 0.49 3.11 8.61
CA ILE A 141 0.08 3.98 7.51
C ILE A 141 0.89 5.26 7.57
N ASP A 142 1.47 5.63 6.43
CA ASP A 142 2.09 6.93 6.20
C ASP A 142 1.54 7.50 4.89
N VAL A 143 0.82 8.63 4.99
CA VAL A 143 0.21 9.30 3.83
C VAL A 143 1.02 10.54 3.51
N ASP A 144 1.90 10.41 2.53
CA ASP A 144 2.64 11.54 1.95
C ASP A 144 1.86 12.12 0.75
N LEU A 145 0.84 12.93 1.06
CA LEU A 145 -0.01 13.58 0.06
C LEU A 145 0.81 14.44 -0.92
N GLU A 146 1.84 15.14 -0.41
CA GLU A 146 2.62 16.10 -1.19
C GLU A 146 3.37 15.41 -2.34
N ASN A 147 4.00 14.27 -2.06
CA ASN A 147 4.82 13.55 -3.04
C ASN A 147 4.04 12.54 -3.89
N MET A 148 2.74 12.37 -3.66
CA MET A 148 1.91 11.43 -4.42
C MET A 148 1.78 11.83 -5.89
N GLN A 149 1.79 10.86 -6.81
CA GLN A 149 1.56 11.14 -8.23
C GLN A 149 0.10 11.52 -8.49
N LEU A 150 -0.15 12.38 -9.48
CA LEU A 150 -1.51 12.84 -9.79
C LEU A 150 -2.45 11.68 -10.16
N SER A 151 -1.97 10.70 -10.92
CA SER A 151 -2.73 9.48 -11.27
C SER A 151 -3.22 8.74 -10.02
N ALA A 152 -2.34 8.57 -9.03
CA ALA A 152 -2.64 7.92 -7.76
C ALA A 152 -3.62 8.72 -6.89
N LEU A 153 -3.46 10.05 -6.83
CA LEU A 153 -4.41 10.95 -6.17
C LEU A 153 -5.81 10.81 -6.76
N LEU A 154 -5.92 10.85 -8.10
CA LEU A 154 -7.21 10.72 -8.81
C LEU A 154 -7.84 9.34 -8.62
N GLN A 155 -7.05 8.27 -8.66
CA GLN A 155 -7.55 6.92 -8.40
C GLN A 155 -8.06 6.77 -6.97
N THR A 156 -7.31 7.29 -5.99
CA THR A 156 -7.69 7.28 -4.57
C THR A 156 -8.98 8.08 -4.35
N LEU A 157 -9.12 9.25 -4.99
CA LEU A 157 -10.33 10.05 -4.98
C LEU A 157 -11.53 9.28 -5.56
N ASN A 158 -11.37 8.62 -6.70
CA ASN A 158 -12.45 7.86 -7.32
C ASN A 158 -12.95 6.73 -6.39
N ILE A 159 -12.03 5.95 -5.83
CA ILE A 159 -12.37 4.86 -4.90
C ILE A 159 -13.01 5.43 -3.62
N GLY A 160 -12.41 6.48 -3.05
CA GLY A 160 -12.92 7.10 -1.84
C GLY A 160 -14.32 7.70 -2.02
N MET A 161 -14.59 8.33 -3.17
CA MET A 161 -15.91 8.88 -3.51
C MET A 161 -16.96 7.78 -3.67
N GLN A 162 -16.60 6.65 -4.27
CA GLN A 162 -17.47 5.49 -4.36
C GLN A 162 -17.80 4.94 -2.96
N ASN A 163 -16.78 4.72 -2.13
CA ASN A 163 -16.95 4.25 -0.75
C ASN A 163 -17.80 5.21 0.10
N TYR A 164 -17.61 6.51 -0.07
CA TYR A 164 -18.40 7.54 0.62
C TYR A 164 -19.87 7.47 0.23
N ARG A 165 -20.16 7.31 -1.06
CA ARG A 165 -21.52 7.13 -1.56
C ARG A 165 -22.17 5.85 -1.01
N GLU A 166 -21.47 4.72 -1.07
CA GLU A 166 -22.00 3.44 -0.55
C GLU A 166 -22.32 3.53 0.95
N ARG A 167 -21.45 4.16 1.74
CA ARG A 167 -21.68 4.37 3.18
C ARG A 167 -22.82 5.34 3.47
N LEU A 168 -23.00 6.39 2.68
CA LEU A 168 -24.16 7.28 2.77
C LEU A 168 -25.47 6.52 2.53
N GLU A 169 -25.51 5.64 1.53
CA GLU A 169 -26.68 4.82 1.24
C GLU A 169 -26.96 3.83 2.39
N GLN A 170 -25.92 3.29 3.02
CA GLN A 170 -26.04 2.42 4.19
C GLN A 170 -26.55 3.14 5.44
N LEU A 171 -26.11 4.38 5.70
CA LEU A 171 -26.56 5.19 6.83
C LEU A 171 -28.09 5.32 6.91
N SER A 172 -28.77 5.37 5.76
CA SER A 172 -30.23 5.44 5.69
C SER A 172 -30.95 4.18 6.18
N LYS A 173 -30.22 3.07 6.37
CA LYS A 173 -30.73 1.74 6.72
C LYS A 173 -30.31 1.26 8.12
N LEU A 174 -29.48 2.03 8.83
CA LEU A 174 -28.96 1.66 10.15
C LEU A 174 -29.93 2.04 11.28
N LYS A 175 -29.82 1.32 12.41
CA LYS A 175 -30.53 1.67 13.65
C LYS A 175 -29.86 2.85 14.35
N GLU A 176 -30.61 3.55 15.22
CA GLU A 176 -30.16 4.78 15.91
C GLU A 176 -28.85 4.62 16.70
N ASP A 177 -28.67 3.46 17.29
CA ASP A 177 -27.55 3.02 18.11
C ASP A 177 -26.25 2.80 17.33
N GLU A 178 -26.31 2.44 16.04
CA GLU A 178 -25.15 2.30 15.16
C GLU A 178 -24.83 3.59 14.39
N LEU A 179 -25.71 4.58 14.48
CA LEU A 179 -25.75 5.76 13.61
C LEU A 179 -24.64 6.77 13.96
N LEU A 180 -24.25 6.86 15.23
CA LEU A 180 -23.24 7.82 15.69
C LEU A 180 -21.83 7.44 15.21
N GLU A 181 -21.40 6.19 15.44
CA GLU A 181 -20.08 5.68 15.03
C GLU A 181 -19.92 5.70 13.50
N ASN A 182 -20.98 5.32 12.77
CA ASN A 182 -20.95 5.35 11.30
C ASN A 182 -20.91 6.78 10.75
N LYS A 183 -21.52 7.76 11.43
CA LYS A 183 -21.41 9.18 11.07
C LYS A 183 -19.98 9.69 11.26
N GLU A 184 -19.34 9.37 12.37
CA GLU A 184 -17.94 9.76 12.61
C GLU A 184 -17.00 9.19 11.54
N GLN A 185 -17.15 7.91 11.19
CA GLN A 185 -16.41 7.31 10.08
C GLN A 185 -16.65 8.02 8.74
N LEU A 186 -17.90 8.45 8.49
CA LEU A 186 -18.24 9.18 7.27
C LEU A 186 -17.63 10.58 7.23
N PHE A 187 -17.62 11.30 8.36
CA PHE A 187 -16.94 12.60 8.48
C PHE A 187 -15.44 12.48 8.25
N ASN A 188 -14.79 11.46 8.83
CA ASN A 188 -13.37 11.21 8.60
C ASN A 188 -13.08 10.91 7.13
N LEU A 189 -13.93 10.11 6.47
CA LEU A 189 -13.80 9.82 5.04
C LEU A 189 -13.95 11.10 4.20
N GLN A 190 -14.91 11.96 4.53
CA GLN A 190 -15.11 13.25 3.86
C GLN A 190 -13.89 14.17 4.03
N ALA A 191 -13.37 14.30 5.25
CA ALA A 191 -12.19 15.12 5.53
C ALA A 191 -10.96 14.62 4.76
N ASN A 192 -10.74 13.30 4.71
CA ASN A 192 -9.67 12.71 3.91
C ASN A 192 -9.85 13.03 2.43
N LEU A 193 -11.05 12.81 1.88
CA LEU A 193 -11.37 13.13 0.48
C LEU A 193 -11.08 14.58 0.12
N ILE A 194 -11.43 15.52 1.00
CA ILE A 194 -11.13 16.95 0.81
C ILE A 194 -9.62 17.19 0.69
N SER A 195 -8.82 16.59 1.60
CA SER A 195 -7.36 16.72 1.56
C SER A 195 -6.76 16.14 0.27
N PHE A 196 -7.24 14.97 -0.17
CA PHE A 196 -6.83 14.39 -1.45
C PHE A 196 -7.22 15.29 -2.65
N PHE A 197 -8.39 15.93 -2.59
CA PHE A 197 -8.89 16.79 -3.65
C PHE A 197 -8.09 18.10 -3.74
N ASP A 198 -7.81 18.76 -2.62
CA ASP A 198 -6.98 19.97 -2.58
C ASP A 198 -5.60 19.70 -3.19
N GLN A 199 -4.99 18.58 -2.82
CA GLN A 199 -3.68 18.21 -3.34
C GLN A 199 -3.70 17.86 -4.84
N ALA A 200 -4.76 17.21 -5.32
CA ALA A 200 -4.94 16.94 -6.74
C ALA A 200 -5.07 18.24 -7.55
N VAL A 201 -5.85 19.22 -7.06
CA VAL A 201 -6.00 20.54 -7.69
C VAL A 201 -4.65 21.24 -7.79
N ARG A 202 -3.90 21.32 -6.69
CA ARG A 202 -2.56 21.93 -6.69
C ARG A 202 -1.61 21.31 -7.71
N LYS A 203 -1.63 19.98 -7.87
CA LYS A 203 -0.79 19.29 -8.87
C LYS A 203 -1.26 19.54 -10.30
N MET A 204 -2.58 19.62 -10.53
CA MET A 204 -3.11 20.01 -11.83
C MET A 204 -2.68 21.43 -12.21
N ASP A 205 -2.75 22.38 -11.28
CA ASP A 205 -2.30 23.76 -11.52
C ASP A 205 -0.80 23.85 -11.86
N GLN A 206 0.03 23.07 -11.16
CA GLN A 206 1.47 22.96 -11.47
C GLN A 206 1.69 22.40 -12.88
N PHE A 207 0.95 21.36 -13.27
CA PHE A 207 1.07 20.75 -14.59
C PHE A 207 0.59 21.68 -15.71
N ILE A 208 -0.52 22.39 -15.50
CA ILE A 208 -1.04 23.39 -16.44
C ILE A 208 -0.02 24.52 -16.64
N SER A 209 0.61 24.98 -15.56
CA SER A 209 1.64 26.03 -15.63
C SER A 209 2.85 25.57 -16.44
N GLN A 210 3.35 24.35 -16.19
CA GLN A 210 4.46 23.76 -16.95
C GLN A 210 4.14 23.60 -18.44
N LEU A 211 2.94 23.12 -18.77
CA LEU A 211 2.48 22.99 -20.15
C LEU A 211 2.35 24.37 -20.83
N SER A 212 1.89 25.38 -20.11
CA SER A 212 1.79 26.74 -20.63
C SER A 212 3.17 27.32 -20.96
N GLU A 213 4.17 27.09 -20.11
CA GLU A 213 5.56 27.50 -20.35
C GLU A 213 6.14 26.81 -21.58
N GLN A 214 5.99 25.48 -21.67
CA GLN A 214 6.45 24.70 -22.82
C GLN A 214 5.79 25.14 -24.14
N ASN A 215 4.48 25.39 -24.12
CA ASN A 215 3.77 25.90 -25.29
C ASN A 215 4.28 27.27 -25.73
N ALA A 216 4.55 28.18 -24.79
CA ALA A 216 5.11 29.48 -25.10
C ALA A 216 6.51 29.39 -25.72
N GLU A 217 7.34 28.46 -25.24
CA GLU A 217 8.67 28.20 -25.80
C GLU A 217 8.60 27.59 -27.20
N LEU A 218 7.74 26.59 -27.41
CA LEU A 218 7.49 25.99 -28.73
C LEU A 218 6.97 27.01 -29.75
N ILE A 219 6.05 27.90 -29.35
CA ILE A 219 5.55 28.98 -30.21
C ILE A 219 6.71 29.90 -30.62
N LYS A 220 7.59 30.29 -29.70
CA LYS A 220 8.78 31.11 -30.02
C LYS A 220 9.72 30.41 -30.99
N GLN A 221 9.94 29.10 -30.83
CA GLN A 221 10.78 28.32 -31.74
C GLN A 221 10.19 28.28 -33.15
N LEU A 222 8.89 27.98 -33.28
CA LEU A 222 8.18 27.99 -34.56
C LEU A 222 8.20 29.36 -35.26
N GLU A 223 8.03 30.44 -34.50
CA GLU A 223 8.12 31.80 -35.03
C GLU A 223 9.54 32.17 -35.50
N SER A 224 10.56 31.59 -34.87
CA SER A 224 11.96 31.80 -35.26
C SER A 224 12.34 31.01 -36.52
N GLU A 225 11.82 29.79 -36.69
CA GLU A 225 12.04 28.97 -37.88
C GLU A 225 11.29 29.49 -39.11
N GLN A 226 10.12 30.12 -38.94
CA GLN A 226 9.39 30.77 -40.04
C GLN A 226 10.04 32.08 -40.53
N LYS A 227 10.99 32.64 -39.77
CA LYS A 227 11.71 33.88 -40.12
C LYS A 227 13.11 33.64 -40.72
N ALA A 228 13.58 32.38 -40.72
CA ALA A 228 14.84 31.96 -41.33
C ALA A 228 14.62 31.46 -42.76
#